data_AF-A0A8T6E3A1-F1
#
_entry.id   AF-A0A8T6E3A1-F1
#
_cell.length_a   1.000
_cell.length_b   1.000
_cell.length_c   1.000
_cell.angle_alpha   90.00
_cell.angle_beta   90.00
_cell.angle_gamma   90.00
#
_symmetry.space_group_name_H-M   'P 1'
#
loop_
_entity.id
_entity.type
_entity.pdbx_description
1 polymer ?
#
loop_
_entity_poly.entity_id
_entity_poly.type
_entity_poly.pdbx_seq_one_letter_code
_entity_poly.pdbx_strand_id
1 'polypeptide(L)'
;VNRMRRYNDDRRSIKKLEDSRLVVSQQWTTLLEFMNKGGDCEDFATAKYALLKLMGFDAHDLRVVVVYERKLQEHHAVIAVRTNEDQVALLDIDNKIYSQRPPHYRLVYSINEHSIWDHSLDDTRKPRALKQRQAKDQSN
;
A
#
# COMPACT_ATOMS: atom_id res chain seq x y z
N VAL A 1 16.31 -12.08 -12.38
CA VAL A 1 15.44 -13.04 -13.09
C VAL A 1 14.05 -12.95 -12.48
N ASN A 2 13.17 -12.12 -13.06
CA ASN A 2 11.71 -12.27 -13.00
C ASN A 2 11.09 -11.28 -14.01
N ARG A 3 10.95 -11.70 -15.28
CA ARG A 3 10.38 -10.88 -16.38
C ARG A 3 8.90 -11.21 -16.65
N MET A 4 8.19 -11.83 -15.72
CA MET A 4 6.77 -12.16 -15.90
C MET A 4 5.91 -11.26 -15.01
N ARG A 5 5.72 -10.03 -15.48
CA ARG A 5 4.92 -9.01 -14.80
C ARG A 5 3.44 -9.27 -15.09
N ARG A 6 2.79 -10.09 -14.26
CA ARG A 6 1.32 -10.14 -14.15
C ARG A 6 0.89 -9.41 -12.89
N TYR A 7 1.29 -8.14 -12.77
CA TYR A 7 0.61 -7.22 -11.85
C TYR A 7 -0.77 -6.97 -12.45
N ASN A 8 -1.81 -7.47 -11.81
CA ASN A 8 -3.16 -7.01 -12.09
C ASN A 8 -3.34 -5.73 -11.29
N ASP A 9 -3.40 -4.60 -11.99
CA ASP A 9 -3.86 -3.34 -11.44
C ASP A 9 -5.19 -3.58 -10.70
N ASP A 10 -5.28 -3.12 -9.44
CA ASP A 10 -6.45 -3.20 -8.57
C ASP A 10 -7.75 -2.76 -9.30
N ARG A 11 -7.62 -1.89 -10.32
CA ARG A 11 -8.72 -1.47 -11.20
C ARG A 11 -9.34 -2.60 -12.02
N ARG A 12 -8.57 -3.61 -12.45
CA ARG A 12 -9.05 -4.70 -13.31
C ARG A 12 -9.89 -5.73 -12.55
N SER A 13 -9.76 -5.80 -11.23
CA SER A 13 -10.61 -6.62 -10.35
C SER A 13 -12.06 -6.12 -10.35
N ILE A 14 -12.28 -4.86 -10.74
CA ILE A 14 -13.60 -4.30 -11.01
C ILE A 14 -14.08 -4.81 -12.37
N LYS A 15 -14.48 -6.09 -12.43
CA LYS A 15 -15.27 -6.57 -13.56
C LYS A 15 -16.57 -5.75 -13.54
N LYS A 16 -16.79 -4.96 -14.59
CA LYS A 16 -18.01 -4.17 -14.80
C LYS A 16 -19.19 -5.12 -14.96
N LEU A 17 -19.73 -5.58 -13.83
CA LEU A 17 -21.00 -6.28 -13.78
C LEU A 17 -22.07 -5.20 -13.74
N GLU A 18 -22.91 -5.19 -14.77
CA GLU A 18 -24.13 -4.41 -14.85
C GLU A 18 -25.13 -4.92 -13.80
N ASP A 19 -24.87 -4.70 -12.52
CA ASP A 19 -25.92 -4.61 -11.52
C ASP A 19 -25.39 -4.00 -10.23
N SER A 20 -26.18 -3.11 -9.64
CA SER A 20 -25.81 -2.14 -8.61
C SER A 20 -25.56 -2.74 -7.23
N ARG A 21 -24.55 -3.61 -7.11
CA ARG A 21 -23.91 -4.01 -5.84
C ARG A 21 -22.41 -4.15 -6.09
N LEU A 22 -21.62 -3.23 -5.54
CA LEU A 22 -20.16 -3.29 -5.54
C LEU A 22 -19.70 -4.52 -4.75
N VAL A 23 -19.68 -5.69 -5.40
CA VAL A 23 -18.94 -6.84 -4.89
C VAL A 23 -17.52 -6.64 -5.37
N VAL A 24 -16.71 -5.96 -4.55
CA VAL A 24 -15.26 -6.01 -4.72
C VAL A 24 -14.89 -7.47 -4.51
N SER A 25 -14.52 -8.19 -5.57
CA SER A 25 -14.01 -9.54 -5.44
C SER A 25 -12.59 -9.48 -4.87
N GLN A 26 -12.46 -9.16 -3.58
CA GLN A 26 -11.23 -9.28 -2.80
C GLN A 26 -10.99 -10.78 -2.57
N GLN A 27 -10.54 -11.50 -3.60
CA GLN A 27 -10.19 -12.90 -3.45
C GLN A 27 -8.78 -13.01 -2.89
N TRP A 28 -8.70 -13.17 -1.56
CA TRP A 28 -7.45 -13.55 -0.90
C TRP A 28 -6.96 -14.88 -1.45
N THR A 29 -5.76 -14.88 -2.03
CA THR A 29 -5.19 -16.04 -2.68
C THR A 29 -4.14 -16.69 -1.77
N THR A 30 -4.12 -18.02 -1.65
CA THR A 30 -3.06 -18.70 -0.88
C THR A 30 -1.70 -18.44 -1.51
N LEU A 31 -0.60 -18.46 -0.74
CA LEU A 31 0.76 -18.25 -1.28
C LEU A 31 1.07 -19.15 -2.49
N LEU A 32 0.63 -20.41 -2.44
CA LEU A 32 0.81 -21.37 -3.54
C LEU A 32 0.00 -21.01 -4.78
N GLU A 33 -1.24 -20.54 -4.58
CA GLU A 33 -2.10 -20.12 -5.68
C GLU A 33 -1.63 -18.79 -6.30
N PHE A 34 -1.10 -17.88 -5.48
CA PHE A 34 -0.46 -16.63 -5.90
C PHE A 34 0.77 -16.91 -6.76
N MET A 35 1.65 -17.83 -6.34
CA MET A 35 2.82 -18.21 -7.14
C MET A 35 2.44 -18.76 -8.53
N ASN A 36 1.27 -19.37 -8.66
CA ASN A 36 0.78 -19.93 -9.92
C ASN A 36 0.03 -18.91 -10.80
N LYS A 37 -0.76 -18.00 -10.20
CA LYS A 37 -1.68 -17.09 -10.93
C LYS A 37 -1.19 -15.64 -11.00
N GLY A 38 -0.27 -15.24 -10.13
CA GLY A 38 -0.03 -13.83 -9.78
C GLY A 38 -1.10 -13.32 -8.82
N GLY A 39 -1.02 -12.02 -8.49
CA GLY A 39 -1.92 -11.33 -7.57
C GLY A 39 -1.79 -9.82 -7.71
N ASP A 40 -2.47 -9.08 -6.84
CA ASP A 40 -2.41 -7.62 -6.77
C ASP A 40 -1.37 -7.13 -5.73
N CYS A 41 -1.36 -5.83 -5.40
CA CYS A 41 -0.35 -5.30 -4.48
C CYS A 41 -0.37 -5.97 -3.09
N GLU A 42 -1.55 -6.34 -2.59
CA GLU A 42 -1.76 -6.92 -1.26
C GLU A 42 -1.20 -8.35 -1.18
N ASP A 43 -1.46 -9.15 -2.21
CA ASP A 43 -0.96 -10.51 -2.34
C ASP A 43 0.58 -10.53 -2.39
N PHE A 44 1.17 -9.66 -3.22
CA PHE A 44 2.64 -9.58 -3.36
C PHE A 44 3.31 -9.13 -2.07
N ALA A 45 2.71 -8.18 -1.35
CA ALA A 45 3.22 -7.75 -0.06
C ALA A 45 3.19 -8.93 0.93
N THR A 46 2.05 -9.59 1.07
CA THR A 46 1.89 -10.74 1.97
C THR A 46 2.85 -11.89 1.64
N ALA A 47 3.04 -12.19 0.34
CA ALA A 47 3.99 -13.21 -0.11
C ALA A 47 5.45 -12.86 0.27
N LYS A 48 5.86 -11.60 0.09
CA LYS A 48 7.20 -11.15 0.52
C LYS A 48 7.38 -11.22 2.03
N TYR A 49 6.35 -10.85 2.79
CA TYR A 49 6.37 -10.97 4.25
C TYR A 49 6.64 -12.42 4.67
N ALA A 50 5.88 -13.37 4.11
CA ALA A 50 6.05 -14.79 4.39
C ALA A 50 7.44 -15.30 3.98
N LEU A 51 7.95 -14.88 2.81
CA LEU A 51 9.29 -15.26 2.35
C LEU A 51 10.39 -14.72 3.24
N LEU A 52 10.31 -13.45 3.68
CA LEU A 52 11.30 -12.86 4.57
C LEU A 52 11.31 -13.55 5.94
N LYS A 53 10.13 -13.89 6.48
CA LYS A 53 10.02 -14.73 7.68
C LYS A 53 10.71 -16.08 7.51
N LEU A 54 10.49 -16.75 6.38
CA LEU A 54 11.17 -18.03 6.06
C LEU A 54 12.69 -17.88 5.92
N MET A 55 13.17 -16.69 5.50
CA MET A 55 14.59 -16.36 5.43
C MET A 55 15.19 -15.96 6.79
N GLY A 56 14.40 -15.98 7.88
CA GLY A 56 14.87 -15.74 9.24
C GLY A 56 14.72 -14.30 9.73
N PHE A 57 14.03 -13.43 9.01
CA PHE A 57 13.69 -12.10 9.54
C PHE A 57 12.66 -12.22 10.66
N ASP A 58 12.85 -11.44 11.72
CA ASP A 58 11.92 -11.41 12.84
C ASP A 58 10.63 -10.64 12.46
N ALA A 59 9.49 -11.05 13.02
CA ALA A 59 8.21 -10.37 12.78
C ALA A 59 8.23 -8.91 13.24
N HIS A 60 8.98 -8.60 14.30
CA HIS A 60 9.15 -7.26 14.83
C HIS A 60 9.88 -6.33 13.86
N ASP A 61 10.64 -6.88 12.91
CA ASP A 61 11.36 -6.13 11.87
C ASP A 61 10.56 -5.99 10.56
N LEU A 62 9.44 -6.69 10.44
CA LEU A 62 8.66 -6.76 9.21
C LEU A 62 7.25 -6.20 9.41
N ARG A 63 6.81 -5.38 8.45
CA ARG A 63 5.40 -4.96 8.38
C ARG A 63 4.92 -4.90 6.93
N VAL A 64 3.72 -5.40 6.67
CA VAL A 64 2.93 -4.99 5.51
C VAL A 64 2.47 -3.56 5.77
N VAL A 65 2.68 -2.66 4.82
CA VAL A 65 2.34 -1.25 4.96
C VAL A 65 1.42 -0.86 3.81
N VAL A 66 0.24 -0.38 4.15
CA VAL A 66 -0.69 0.22 3.19
C VAL A 66 -0.42 1.71 3.13
N VAL A 67 -0.11 2.16 1.92
CA VAL A 67 0.15 3.56 1.61
C VAL A 67 -0.91 4.08 0.64
N TYR A 68 -1.09 5.39 0.63
CA TYR A 68 -1.80 6.09 -0.40
C TYR A 68 -0.77 6.78 -1.31
N GLU A 69 -0.67 6.32 -2.56
CA GLU A 69 0.17 6.88 -3.61
C GLU A 69 -0.50 8.13 -4.18
N ARG A 70 0.02 9.31 -3.82
CA ARG A 70 -0.58 10.58 -4.20
C ARG A 70 -0.54 10.87 -5.70
N LYS A 71 0.39 10.26 -6.45
CA LYS A 71 0.50 10.46 -7.90
C LYS A 71 -0.57 9.69 -8.68
N LEU A 72 -0.87 8.47 -8.23
CA LEU A 72 -1.86 7.59 -8.85
C LEU A 72 -3.25 7.78 -8.21
N GLN A 73 -3.30 8.40 -7.03
CA GLN A 73 -4.49 8.58 -6.20
C GLN A 73 -5.11 7.26 -5.76
N GLU A 74 -4.27 6.30 -5.40
CA GLU A 74 -4.66 4.92 -5.10
C GLU A 74 -3.97 4.38 -3.86
N HIS A 75 -4.59 3.36 -3.27
CA HIS A 75 -3.96 2.56 -2.23
C HIS A 75 -2.94 1.61 -2.84
N HIS A 76 -1.90 1.31 -2.08
CA HIS A 76 -0.83 0.42 -2.50
C HIS A 76 -0.24 -0.28 -1.29
N ALA A 77 0.07 -1.56 -1.41
CA ALA A 77 0.70 -2.34 -0.35
C ALA A 77 2.18 -2.59 -0.64
N VAL A 78 3.02 -2.30 0.35
CA VAL A 78 4.48 -2.52 0.32
C VAL A 78 4.94 -3.22 1.60
N ILE A 79 6.17 -3.74 1.62
CA ILE A 79 6.77 -4.27 2.86
C ILE A 79 7.76 -3.28 3.44
N ALA A 80 7.60 -2.92 4.71
CA ALA A 80 8.64 -2.27 5.49
C ALA A 80 9.52 -3.33 6.16
N VAL A 81 10.83 -3.19 6.00
CA VAL A 81 11.86 -4.04 6.61
C VAL A 81 12.79 -3.16 7.41
N ARG A 82 12.90 -3.40 8.71
CA ARG A 82 13.95 -2.81 9.54
C ARG A 82 15.26 -3.56 9.28
N THR A 83 16.30 -2.82 8.92
CA THR A 83 17.65 -3.34 8.69
C THR A 83 18.44 -3.38 10.00
N ASN A 84 19.59 -4.06 9.97
CA ASN A 84 20.51 -4.14 11.12
C ASN A 84 21.07 -2.77 11.56
N GLU A 85 20.94 -1.74 10.73
CA GLU A 85 21.38 -0.37 11.01
C GLU A 85 20.22 0.51 11.55
N ASP A 86 19.13 -0.11 12.02
CA ASP A 86 17.89 0.54 12.45
C ASP A 86 17.21 1.43 11.37
N GLN A 87 17.58 1.24 10.10
CA GLN A 87 16.94 1.91 8.97
C GLN A 87 15.72 1.11 8.49
N VAL A 88 14.70 1.80 7.98
CA VAL A 88 13.52 1.13 7.41
C VAL A 88 13.53 1.24 5.89
N ALA A 89 13.70 0.10 5.22
CA ALA A 89 13.56 -0.01 3.79
C ALA A 89 12.12 -0.38 3.40
N LEU A 90 11.61 0.14 2.29
CA LEU A 90 10.34 -0.27 1.69
C LEU A 90 10.57 -1.08 0.42
N LEU A 91 10.01 -2.29 0.37
CA LEU A 91 10.10 -3.22 -0.75
C LEU A 91 8.79 -3.20 -1.53
N ASP A 92 8.88 -2.76 -2.79
CA ASP A 92 7.74 -2.54 -3.67
C ASP A 92 7.55 -3.69 -4.68
N ILE A 93 6.32 -3.90 -5.15
CA ILE A 93 5.93 -4.95 -6.10
C ILE A 93 6.74 -4.93 -7.39
N ASP A 94 7.21 -3.76 -7.83
CA ASP A 94 7.98 -3.59 -9.06
C ASP A 94 9.50 -3.85 -8.90
N ASN A 95 9.90 -4.49 -7.79
CA ASN A 95 11.27 -4.75 -7.37
C ASN A 95 12.07 -3.50 -6.99
N LYS A 96 11.43 -2.34 -6.82
CA LYS A 96 12.09 -1.20 -6.21
C LYS A 96 12.27 -1.43 -4.71
N ILE A 97 13.44 -1.03 -4.23
CA ILE A 97 13.76 -0.97 -2.81
C ILE A 97 14.03 0.49 -2.51
N TYR A 98 13.23 1.07 -1.63
CA TYR A 98 13.40 2.43 -1.16
C TYR A 98 14.07 2.40 0.21
N SER A 99 15.27 2.96 0.32
CA SER A 99 15.97 3.06 1.63
C SER A 99 15.26 3.99 2.62
N GLN A 100 14.33 4.82 2.15
CA GLN A 100 13.47 5.68 2.95
C GLN A 100 12.10 5.80 2.29
N ARG A 101 11.06 6.13 3.07
CA ARG A 101 9.70 6.34 2.54
C ARG A 101 9.70 7.41 1.43
N PRO A 102 9.26 7.08 0.21
CA PRO A 102 9.10 8.06 -0.85
C PRO A 102 8.12 9.17 -0.43
N PRO A 103 8.38 10.44 -0.77
CA PRO A 103 7.56 11.54 -0.28
C PRO A 103 6.10 11.40 -0.72
N HIS A 104 5.84 10.85 -1.92
CA HIS A 104 4.52 10.67 -2.51
C HIS A 104 3.68 9.56 -1.85
N TYR A 105 4.28 8.72 -1.01
CA TYR A 105 3.55 7.76 -0.19
C TYR A 105 3.10 8.40 1.12
N ARG A 106 1.79 8.42 1.32
CA ARG A 106 1.18 8.73 2.63
C ARG A 106 0.89 7.40 3.32
N LEU A 107 1.45 7.17 4.50
CA LEU A 107 1.17 5.94 5.25
C LEU A 107 -0.27 5.99 5.73
N VAL A 108 -0.97 4.86 5.64
CA VAL A 108 -2.36 4.73 6.12
C VAL A 108 -2.38 3.84 7.35
N TYR A 109 -1.93 2.59 7.22
CA TYR A 109 -1.73 1.68 8.34
C TYR A 109 -0.60 0.70 8.01
N SER A 110 -0.08 0.03 9.03
CA SER A 110 0.83 -1.10 8.86
C SER A 110 0.42 -2.26 9.75
N ILE A 111 0.77 -3.47 9.34
CA ILE A 111 0.33 -4.72 9.96
C ILE A 111 1.47 -5.72 9.99
N ASN A 112 1.52 -6.53 11.04
CA ASN A 112 2.22 -7.80 11.07
C ASN A 112 1.41 -8.82 11.88
N GLU A 113 1.97 -10.01 12.12
CA GLU A 113 1.29 -11.09 12.85
C GLU A 113 0.96 -10.77 14.32
N HIS A 114 1.50 -9.70 14.88
CA HIS A 114 1.30 -9.33 16.29
C HIS A 114 0.43 -8.10 16.48
N SER A 115 0.36 -7.18 15.53
CA SER A 115 -0.26 -5.87 15.75
C SER A 115 -0.64 -5.13 14.46
N ILE A 116 -1.57 -4.18 14.62
CA ILE A 116 -1.98 -3.19 13.63
C ILE A 116 -1.56 -1.81 14.15
N TRP A 117 -0.95 -0.98 13.30
CA TRP A 117 -0.61 0.40 13.59
C TRP A 117 -1.31 1.34 12.62
N ASP A 118 -2.11 2.27 13.14
CA ASP A 118 -2.77 3.32 12.37
C ASP A 118 -1.84 4.54 12.25
N HIS A 119 -1.57 4.98 11.02
CA HIS A 119 -0.71 6.12 10.70
C HIS A 119 -1.51 7.35 10.27
N SER A 120 -2.84 7.31 10.32
CA SER A 120 -3.72 8.41 9.91
C SER A 120 -3.56 9.66 10.78
N LEU A 121 -3.13 9.50 12.03
CA LEU A 121 -2.94 10.58 12.99
C LEU A 121 -1.59 11.31 12.85
N ASP A 122 -0.59 10.67 12.24
CA ASP A 122 0.73 11.29 12.03
C ASP A 122 0.76 12.31 10.87
N ASP A 123 -0.35 12.45 10.13
CA ASP A 123 -0.51 13.44 9.04
C ASP A 123 -1.28 14.69 9.46
N THR A 124 -1.24 15.09 10.75
CA THR A 124 -1.73 16.42 11.18
C THR A 124 -0.81 17.55 10.67
N ARG A 125 -0.63 17.66 9.35
CA ARG A 125 -0.35 18.96 8.76
C ARG A 125 -1.60 19.80 8.97
N LYS A 126 -1.45 20.90 9.71
CA LYS A 126 -2.53 21.90 9.91
C LYS A 126 -3.29 22.09 8.60
N PRO A 127 -4.65 22.03 8.61
CA PRO A 127 -5.41 22.32 7.41
C PRO A 127 -4.96 23.67 6.86
N ARG A 128 -4.55 23.69 5.60
CA ARG A 128 -4.16 24.91 4.91
C ARG A 128 -5.39 25.81 4.93
N ALA A 129 -5.35 26.88 5.73
CA ALA A 129 -6.48 27.78 5.92
C ALA A 129 -7.12 28.07 4.55
N LEU A 130 -8.39 27.71 4.38
CA LEU A 130 -9.14 28.11 3.20
C LEU A 130 -9.04 29.63 3.12
N LYS A 131 -8.30 30.16 2.15
CA LYS A 131 -8.38 31.58 1.82
C LYS A 131 -9.84 31.81 1.42
N GLN A 132 -10.59 32.46 2.30
CA GLN A 132 -11.87 33.03 1.95
C GLN A 132 -11.64 33.92 0.73
N ARG A 133 -12.07 33.43 -0.44
CA ARG A 133 -12.27 34.28 -1.60
C ARG A 133 -13.39 35.21 -1.18
N GLN A 134 -13.04 36.44 -0.80
CA GLN A 134 -14.02 37.51 -0.64
C GLN A 134 -14.81 37.57 -1.94
N ALA A 135 -16.10 37.26 -1.85
CA ALA A 135 -17.07 37.47 -2.90
C ALA A 135 -17.09 38.97 -3.18
N LYS A 136 -16.36 39.37 -4.21
CA LYS A 136 -16.52 40.66 -4.87
C LYS A 136 -17.63 40.45 -5.89
N ASP A 137 -18.87 40.46 -5.43
CA ASP A 137 -20.06 40.82 -6.20
C ASP A 137 -21.31 40.66 -5.34
N GLN A 138 -21.92 41.78 -4.93
CA GLN A 138 -23.29 42.16 -5.28
C GLN A 138 -23.71 43.42 -4.52
N SER A 139 -24.09 44.44 -5.32
CA SER A 139 -25.08 45.50 -5.06
C SER A 139 -24.91 46.41 -3.82
N ASN A 140 -24.43 47.64 -4.03
CA ASN A 140 -25.27 48.82 -4.30
C ASN A 140 -24.40 50.01 -4.75
#